data_AF-A0AAW6W036-F1
#
_entry.id   AF-A0AAW6W036-F1
#
_cell.length_a   1.000
_cell.length_b   1.000
_cell.length_c   1.000
_cell.angle_alpha   90.00
_cell.angle_beta   90.00
_cell.angle_gamma   90.00
#
_symmetry.space_group_name_H-M   'P 1'
#
loop_
_entity.id
_entity.type
_entity.pdbx_description
1 polymer ?
#
loop_
_entity_poly.entity_id
_entity_poly.type
_entity_poly.pdbx_seq_one_letter_code
_entity_poly.pdbx_strand_id
1 'polypeptide(L)'
;MRNKKRILFLLTVILCLTGLYSCNKNFLLLWDANNMYVSTRNNIDKDKVKIEFGISVNTINRETDAELFADKDKYAVLFDGSLKNKMINEYGENDSLITYDNRCYLSFRQFKTNRRHQHDYYFGFFNNNGNVFVTVEIKGENPLKFTRSLNDMRQQFTSNYQHSSVHPCKAINGERISTRSPSKTIIPALPHAG
;
A
#
# COMPACT_ATOMS: atom_id res chain seq x y z
N MET A 1 -0.17 -46.76 -25.50
CA MET A 1 0.84 -46.75 -24.41
C MET A 1 1.73 -45.50 -24.36
N ARG A 2 2.19 -44.96 -25.50
CA ARG A 2 3.10 -43.78 -25.55
C ARG A 2 2.53 -42.53 -24.84
N ASN A 3 1.25 -42.23 -25.02
CA ASN A 3 0.61 -41.06 -24.40
C ASN A 3 0.46 -41.22 -22.88
N LYS A 4 0.16 -42.45 -22.40
CA LYS A 4 0.08 -42.73 -20.95
C LYS A 4 1.44 -42.53 -20.25
N LYS A 5 2.55 -42.96 -20.87
CA LYS A 5 3.90 -42.72 -20.35
C LYS A 5 4.28 -41.23 -20.34
N ARG A 6 3.88 -40.47 -21.37
CA ARG A 6 4.09 -39.02 -21.43
C ARG A 6 3.28 -38.26 -20.37
N ILE A 7 2.01 -38.64 -20.18
CA ILE A 7 1.14 -38.06 -19.14
C ILE A 7 1.72 -38.35 -17.77
N LEU A 8 2.12 -39.61 -17.50
CA LEU A 8 2.74 -39.97 -16.23
C LEU A 8 4.01 -39.16 -15.96
N PHE A 9 4.90 -39.06 -16.95
CA PHE A 9 6.12 -38.24 -16.84
C PHE A 9 5.80 -36.78 -16.53
N LEU A 10 4.85 -36.17 -17.25
CA LEU A 10 4.44 -34.78 -17.00
C LEU A 10 3.88 -34.60 -15.58
N LEU A 11 3.05 -35.53 -15.11
CA LEU A 11 2.52 -35.50 -13.75
C LEU A 11 3.63 -35.61 -12.70
N THR A 12 4.60 -36.50 -12.90
CA THR A 12 5.76 -36.63 -12.00
C THR A 12 6.59 -35.35 -11.99
N VAL A 13 6.87 -34.75 -13.15
CA VAL A 13 7.61 -33.49 -13.24
C VAL A 13 6.87 -32.36 -12.52
N ILE A 14 5.56 -32.23 -12.73
CA ILE A 14 4.74 -31.22 -12.04
C ILE A 14 4.79 -31.43 -10.53
N LEU A 15 4.65 -32.66 -10.04
CA LEU A 15 4.68 -32.98 -8.62
C LEU A 15 6.05 -32.73 -7.97
N CYS A 16 7.14 -33.03 -8.69
CA CYS A 16 8.50 -32.70 -8.24
C CYS A 16 8.72 -31.18 -8.18
N LEU A 17 8.25 -30.43 -9.18
CA LEU A 17 8.41 -28.96 -9.21
C LEU A 17 7.59 -28.27 -8.11
N THR A 18 6.35 -28.71 -7.87
CA THR A 18 5.53 -28.17 -6.77
C THR A 18 6.08 -28.54 -5.41
N GLY A 19 6.57 -29.78 -5.25
CA GLY A 19 7.28 -30.22 -4.06
C GLY A 19 8.54 -29.40 -3.79
N LEU A 20 9.37 -29.18 -4.81
CA LEU A 20 10.58 -28.36 -4.70
C LEU A 20 10.26 -26.90 -4.37
N TYR A 21 9.21 -26.33 -4.96
CA TYR A 21 8.76 -24.97 -4.64
C TYR A 21 8.32 -24.84 -3.18
N SER A 22 7.51 -25.78 -2.69
CA SER A 22 7.07 -25.82 -1.28
C SER A 22 8.24 -26.03 -0.32
N CYS A 23 9.13 -26.97 -0.64
CA CYS A 23 10.36 -27.20 0.13
C CYS A 23 11.27 -25.97 0.12
N ASN A 24 11.38 -25.27 -1.01
CA ASN A 24 12.15 -24.02 -1.07
C ASN A 24 11.59 -22.97 -0.14
N LYS A 25 10.27 -22.72 -0.18
CA LYS A 25 9.62 -21.68 0.62
C LYS A 25 9.72 -21.94 2.12
N ASN A 26 9.61 -23.20 2.53
CA ASN A 26 9.53 -23.57 3.95
C ASN A 26 10.87 -24.04 4.55
N PHE A 27 11.83 -24.49 3.74
CA PHE A 27 13.01 -25.20 4.24
C PHE A 27 14.32 -24.89 3.50
N LEU A 28 14.37 -25.07 2.18
CA LEU A 28 15.63 -25.00 1.42
C LEU A 28 16.10 -23.55 1.19
N LEU A 29 15.16 -22.62 0.98
CA LEU A 29 15.43 -21.18 0.89
C LEU A 29 16.52 -20.79 -0.12
N LEU A 30 16.58 -21.54 -1.23
CA LEU A 30 17.53 -21.38 -2.34
C LEU A 30 17.26 -20.11 -3.15
N TRP A 31 16.00 -19.64 -3.18
CA TRP A 31 15.60 -18.40 -3.84
C TRP A 31 14.48 -17.68 -3.08
N ASP A 32 14.36 -16.38 -3.33
CA ASP A 32 13.28 -15.53 -2.81
C ASP A 32 11.92 -15.98 -3.36
N ALA A 33 11.04 -16.39 -2.44
CA ALA A 33 9.70 -16.87 -2.69
C ALA A 33 8.65 -15.96 -2.05
N ASN A 34 9.00 -14.72 -1.71
CA ASN A 34 8.04 -13.74 -1.23
C ASN A 34 7.04 -13.40 -2.33
N ASN A 35 5.76 -13.30 -1.96
CA ASN A 35 4.71 -12.91 -2.88
C ASN A 35 3.95 -11.70 -2.35
N MET A 36 3.49 -10.85 -3.27
CA MET A 36 2.63 -9.72 -2.94
C MET A 36 1.32 -9.81 -3.72
N TYR A 37 0.22 -9.64 -3.01
CA TYR A 37 -1.13 -9.65 -3.55
C TYR A 37 -1.83 -8.36 -3.18
N VAL A 38 -2.29 -7.63 -4.20
CA VAL A 38 -3.02 -6.37 -4.03
C VAL A 38 -4.43 -6.52 -4.60
N SER A 39 -5.42 -6.34 -3.73
CA SER A 39 -6.84 -6.38 -4.08
C SER A 39 -7.54 -5.08 -3.70
N THR A 40 -8.55 -4.72 -4.47
CA THR A 40 -9.39 -3.55 -4.22
C THR A 40 -10.86 -3.95 -4.26
N ARG A 41 -11.69 -3.27 -3.47
CA ARG A 41 -13.16 -3.43 -3.47
C ARG A 41 -13.81 -2.12 -3.05
N ASN A 42 -15.14 -2.05 -3.15
CA ASN A 42 -15.95 -0.89 -2.77
C ASN A 42 -15.47 0.41 -3.47
N ASN A 43 -15.38 0.39 -4.80
CA ASN A 43 -15.02 1.56 -5.62
C ASN A 43 -13.62 2.16 -5.35
N ILE A 44 -12.69 1.35 -4.84
CA ILE A 44 -11.26 1.72 -4.83
C ILE A 44 -10.65 1.37 -6.17
N ASP A 45 -10.11 2.38 -6.84
CA ASP A 45 -9.39 2.24 -8.09
C ASP A 45 -7.97 1.68 -7.82
N LYS A 46 -7.70 0.51 -8.38
CA LYS A 46 -6.41 -0.17 -8.19
C LYS A 46 -5.26 0.61 -8.83
N ASP A 47 -5.52 1.34 -9.92
CA ASP A 47 -4.50 2.10 -10.64
C ASP A 47 -3.96 3.28 -9.83
N LYS A 48 -4.68 3.69 -8.78
CA LYS A 48 -4.30 4.75 -7.85
C LYS A 48 -3.53 4.27 -6.64
N VAL A 49 -3.37 2.95 -6.47
CA VAL A 49 -2.64 2.36 -5.35
C VAL A 49 -1.15 2.30 -5.68
N LYS A 50 -0.33 2.80 -4.75
CA LYS A 50 1.12 2.65 -4.78
C LYS A 50 1.63 2.08 -3.47
N ILE A 51 2.52 1.10 -3.54
CA ILE A 51 3.17 0.46 -2.40
C ILE A 51 4.67 0.53 -2.60
N GLU A 52 5.32 1.18 -1.64
CA GLU A 52 6.74 1.48 -1.62
C GLU A 52 7.38 0.78 -0.41
N PHE A 53 8.59 0.26 -0.59
CA PHE A 53 9.28 -0.52 0.43
C PHE A 53 10.75 -0.10 0.58
N GLY A 54 11.20 0.03 1.81
CA GLY A 54 12.58 0.36 2.15
C GLY A 54 13.04 -0.36 3.40
N ILE A 55 14.35 -0.36 3.65
CA ILE A 55 14.96 -1.00 4.81
C ILE A 55 15.51 0.12 5.70
N SER A 56 15.01 0.22 6.93
CA SER A 56 15.39 1.25 7.91
C SER A 56 15.39 2.66 7.30
N VAL A 57 14.41 2.98 6.46
CA VAL A 57 14.27 4.31 5.85
C VAL A 57 13.78 5.31 6.88
N ASN A 58 12.83 4.90 7.71
CA ASN A 58 12.24 5.78 8.71
C ASN A 58 13.00 5.71 10.05
N THR A 59 13.01 6.80 10.79
CA THR A 59 13.38 6.77 12.21
C THR A 59 12.13 6.55 13.08
N ILE A 60 12.30 5.83 14.20
CA ILE A 60 11.25 5.68 15.22
C ILE A 60 10.99 7.04 15.90
N ASN A 61 11.99 7.91 15.92
CA ASN A 61 11.94 9.23 16.56
C ASN A 61 11.53 10.35 15.60
N ARG A 62 10.80 10.05 14.52
CA ARG A 62 10.31 11.08 13.59
C ARG A 62 9.41 12.06 14.34
N GLU A 63 9.60 13.35 14.09
CA GLU A 63 8.78 14.40 14.70
C GLU A 63 7.49 14.59 13.90
N THR A 64 7.58 14.46 12.58
CA THR A 64 6.45 14.62 11.67
C THR A 64 6.41 13.52 10.61
N ASP A 65 5.21 13.23 10.11
CA ASP A 65 5.03 12.27 9.03
C ASP A 65 5.42 12.86 7.66
N ALA A 66 5.79 14.16 7.59
CA ALA A 66 6.40 14.76 6.40
C ALA A 66 7.77 14.13 6.08
N GLU A 67 8.51 13.69 7.11
CA GLU A 67 9.81 13.02 6.96
C GLU A 67 9.71 11.74 6.12
N LEU A 68 8.57 11.04 6.15
CA LEU A 68 8.30 9.85 5.32
C LEU A 68 8.45 10.12 3.81
N PHE A 69 8.21 11.36 3.40
CA PHE A 69 8.20 11.76 2.00
C PHE A 69 9.48 12.49 1.58
N ALA A 70 10.30 12.93 2.53
CA ALA A 70 11.60 13.54 2.26
C ALA A 70 12.59 12.49 1.71
N ASP A 71 12.56 11.29 2.27
CA ASP A 71 13.45 10.17 1.93
C ASP A 71 12.82 9.19 0.92
N LYS A 72 11.94 9.69 0.05
CA LYS A 72 11.16 8.85 -0.87
C LYS A 72 12.04 8.09 -1.87
N ASP A 73 13.21 8.62 -2.20
CA ASP A 73 14.22 8.02 -3.07
C ASP A 73 14.85 6.75 -2.47
N LYS A 74 14.82 6.59 -1.15
CA LYS A 74 15.29 5.39 -0.44
C LYS A 74 14.30 4.23 -0.50
N TYR A 75 13.08 4.47 -0.99
CA TYR A 75 12.08 3.42 -1.19
C TYR A 75 12.12 2.85 -2.61
N ALA A 76 12.03 1.52 -2.71
CA ALA A 76 11.73 0.82 -3.95
C ALA A 76 10.21 0.76 -4.18
N VAL A 77 9.77 1.12 -5.38
CA VAL A 77 8.36 0.98 -5.77
C VAL A 77 8.06 -0.49 -6.06
N LEU A 78 7.26 -1.15 -5.23
CA LEU A 78 6.88 -2.55 -5.44
C LEU A 78 5.61 -2.67 -6.27
N PHE A 79 4.66 -1.75 -6.08
CA PHE A 79 3.38 -1.72 -6.78
C PHE A 79 3.01 -0.28 -7.14
N ASP A 80 2.53 -0.08 -8.37
CA ASP A 80 2.01 1.20 -8.86
C ASP A 80 0.97 0.93 -9.95
N GLY A 81 -0.29 0.77 -9.53
CA GLY A 81 -1.42 0.19 -10.29
C GLY A 81 -1.25 -1.29 -10.68
N SER A 82 -0.01 -1.74 -10.78
CA SER A 82 0.43 -3.07 -11.18
C SER A 82 1.74 -3.40 -10.45
N LEU A 83 2.07 -4.68 -10.37
CA LEU A 83 3.32 -5.13 -9.79
C LEU A 83 4.51 -4.59 -10.61
N LYS A 84 5.42 -3.86 -9.97
CA LYS A 84 6.62 -3.28 -10.62
C LYS A 84 7.88 -4.06 -10.25
N ASN A 85 7.99 -4.46 -8.99
CA ASN A 85 9.14 -5.20 -8.47
C ASN A 85 8.67 -6.37 -7.60
N LYS A 86 9.55 -7.37 -7.45
CA LYS A 86 9.35 -8.44 -6.46
C LYS A 86 9.52 -7.88 -5.05
N MET A 87 8.84 -8.50 -4.10
CA MET A 87 8.96 -8.14 -2.69
C MET A 87 10.38 -8.39 -2.19
N ILE A 88 11.00 -7.39 -1.57
CA ILE A 88 12.38 -7.49 -1.10
C ILE A 88 12.46 -8.41 0.14
N ASN A 89 13.42 -9.33 0.14
CA ASN A 89 13.58 -10.35 1.16
C ASN A 89 14.75 -10.07 2.12
N GLU A 90 14.75 -8.89 2.75
CA GLU A 90 15.85 -8.46 3.61
C GLU A 90 15.56 -8.62 5.11
N TYR A 91 16.66 -8.76 5.86
CA TYR A 91 16.66 -8.77 7.33
C TYR A 91 16.59 -7.35 7.88
N GLY A 92 15.90 -7.17 9.00
CA GLY A 92 15.87 -5.91 9.74
C GLY A 92 14.51 -5.23 9.73
N GLU A 93 14.53 -3.91 9.61
CA GLU A 93 13.34 -3.06 9.71
C GLU A 93 12.78 -2.76 8.33
N ASN A 94 11.72 -3.46 7.99
CA ASN A 94 11.11 -3.40 6.68
C ASN A 94 10.00 -2.35 6.70
N ASP A 95 10.32 -1.17 6.18
CA ASP A 95 9.41 -0.03 6.12
C ASP A 95 8.57 -0.07 4.86
N SER A 96 7.26 -0.06 5.05
CA SER A 96 6.30 0.08 3.96
C SER A 96 5.68 1.47 3.99
N LEU A 97 5.60 2.10 2.83
CA LEU A 97 4.84 3.32 2.58
C LEU A 97 3.78 3.02 1.52
N ILE A 98 2.53 3.06 1.94
CA ILE A 98 1.37 2.88 1.07
C ILE A 98 0.82 4.26 0.76
N THR A 99 0.51 4.52 -0.51
CA THR A 99 -0.20 5.73 -0.92
C THR A 99 -1.37 5.41 -1.85
N TYR A 100 -2.40 6.26 -1.79
CA TYR A 100 -3.57 6.18 -2.67
C TYR A 100 -3.89 7.56 -3.24
N ASP A 101 -4.03 7.63 -4.57
CA ASP A 101 -4.37 8.86 -5.32
C ASP A 101 -3.43 10.05 -5.01
N ASN A 102 -2.18 9.77 -4.61
CA ASN A 102 -1.18 10.75 -4.14
C ASN A 102 -1.69 11.72 -3.06
N ARG A 103 -2.69 11.30 -2.28
CA ARG A 103 -3.35 12.13 -1.28
C ARG A 103 -3.55 11.43 0.04
N CYS A 104 -3.68 10.11 0.02
CA CYS A 104 -3.81 9.30 1.22
C CYS A 104 -2.53 8.51 1.42
N TYR A 105 -2.13 8.29 2.68
CA TYR A 105 -0.97 7.46 2.97
C TYR A 105 -1.13 6.63 4.23
N LEU A 106 -0.34 5.57 4.33
CA LEU A 106 -0.12 4.81 5.55
C LEU A 106 1.31 4.29 5.54
N SER A 107 2.03 4.50 6.64
CA SER A 107 3.33 3.86 6.84
C SER A 107 3.28 2.88 8.00
N PHE A 108 3.96 1.75 7.84
CA PHE A 108 4.16 0.78 8.92
C PHE A 108 5.51 0.07 8.75
N ARG A 109 6.02 -0.46 9.86
CA ARG A 109 7.27 -1.21 9.92
C ARG A 109 6.98 -2.66 10.29
N GLN A 110 7.56 -3.59 9.55
CA GLN A 110 7.66 -4.99 9.93
C GLN A 110 9.09 -5.29 10.40
N PHE A 111 9.25 -5.95 11.54
CA PHE A 111 10.55 -6.43 11.98
C PHE A 111 10.78 -7.86 11.48
N LYS A 112 11.81 -8.04 10.66
CA LYS A 112 12.18 -9.34 10.12
C LYS A 112 13.48 -9.83 10.76
N THR A 113 13.35 -10.84 11.60
CA THR A 113 14.45 -11.41 12.39
C THR A 113 15.40 -12.30 11.59
N ASN A 114 15.05 -12.67 10.36
CA ASN A 114 15.94 -13.44 9.49
C ASN A 114 15.57 -13.26 8.01
N ARG A 115 16.55 -13.00 7.14
CA ARG A 115 16.36 -12.95 5.67
C ARG A 115 15.83 -14.27 5.09
N ARG A 116 16.03 -15.37 5.81
CA ARG A 116 15.54 -16.70 5.43
C ARG A 116 14.03 -16.85 5.55
N HIS A 117 13.35 -16.08 6.37
CA HIS A 117 11.90 -16.20 6.53
C HIS A 117 11.19 -15.68 5.28
N GLN A 118 10.44 -16.53 4.60
CA GLN A 118 9.66 -16.15 3.42
C GLN A 118 8.26 -15.71 3.86
N HIS A 119 7.66 -14.78 3.11
CA HIS A 119 6.42 -14.14 3.47
C HIS A 119 5.49 -13.92 2.27
N ASP A 120 4.19 -14.10 2.51
CA ASP A 120 3.15 -13.65 1.57
C ASP A 120 2.48 -12.39 2.12
N TYR A 121 2.53 -11.32 1.35
CA TYR A 121 2.01 -10.01 1.70
C TYR A 121 0.69 -9.78 0.98
N TYR A 122 -0.36 -9.51 1.74
CA TYR A 122 -1.70 -9.24 1.23
C TYR A 122 -2.10 -7.82 1.61
N PHE A 123 -2.46 -7.03 0.61
CA PHE A 123 -2.94 -5.67 0.76
C PHE A 123 -4.35 -5.58 0.18
N GLY A 124 -5.35 -5.54 1.05
CA GLY A 124 -6.76 -5.43 0.68
C GLY A 124 -7.29 -4.02 0.91
N PHE A 125 -7.44 -3.24 -0.15
CA PHE A 125 -7.96 -1.87 -0.07
C PHE A 125 -9.48 -1.85 -0.22
N PHE A 126 -10.14 -0.99 0.57
CA PHE A 126 -11.58 -0.81 0.49
C PHE A 126 -12.00 0.57 0.96
N ASN A 127 -13.08 1.07 0.39
CA ASN A 127 -13.80 2.22 0.91
C ASN A 127 -14.78 1.77 2.00
N ASN A 128 -14.83 2.54 3.10
CA ASN A 128 -15.89 2.44 4.09
C ASN A 128 -16.34 3.86 4.50
N ASN A 129 -17.60 4.20 4.25
CA ASN A 129 -18.20 5.50 4.55
C ASN A 129 -17.38 6.69 4.01
N GLY A 130 -16.84 6.54 2.80
CA GLY A 130 -16.01 7.55 2.16
C GLY A 130 -14.54 7.49 2.56
N ASN A 131 -14.15 6.78 3.62
CA ASN A 131 -12.75 6.70 4.05
C ASN A 131 -12.04 5.52 3.37
N VAL A 132 -10.76 5.71 3.00
CA VAL A 132 -9.93 4.67 2.40
C VAL A 132 -9.27 3.85 3.50
N PHE A 133 -9.48 2.54 3.49
CA PHE A 133 -8.86 1.58 4.40
C PHE A 133 -7.98 0.60 3.63
N VAL A 134 -6.99 0.06 4.34
CA VAL A 134 -6.23 -1.11 3.91
C VAL A 134 -6.19 -2.14 5.03
N THR A 135 -6.49 -3.38 4.69
CA THR A 135 -6.12 -4.55 5.49
C THR A 135 -4.77 -5.05 4.99
N VAL A 136 -3.79 -5.05 5.88
CA VAL A 136 -2.47 -5.64 5.63
C VAL A 136 -2.42 -6.96 6.38
N GLU A 137 -2.07 -8.03 5.67
CA GLU A 137 -1.81 -9.34 6.24
C GLU A 137 -0.51 -9.88 5.66
N ILE A 138 0.47 -10.13 6.52
CA ILE A 138 1.76 -10.72 6.18
C ILE A 138 1.79 -12.10 6.82
N LYS A 139 1.77 -13.14 5.99
CA LYS A 139 1.83 -14.53 6.41
C LYS A 139 3.26 -15.05 6.30
N GLY A 140 3.68 -15.85 7.26
CA GLY A 140 5.05 -16.35 7.40
C GLY A 140 5.51 -16.20 8.84
N GLU A 141 6.83 -16.29 9.07
CA GLU A 141 7.39 -16.06 10.40
C GLU A 141 7.17 -14.61 10.86
N ASN A 142 6.90 -14.35 12.13
CA ASN A 142 6.53 -13.00 12.62
C ASN A 142 5.34 -12.42 11.83
N PRO A 143 4.18 -13.10 11.83
CA PRO A 143 3.03 -12.67 11.06
C PRO A 143 2.52 -11.32 11.57
N LEU A 144 2.00 -10.51 10.66
CA LEU A 144 1.43 -9.20 10.96
C LEU A 144 0.07 -9.08 10.30
N LYS A 145 -0.97 -8.74 11.06
CA LYS A 145 -2.30 -8.48 10.50
C LYS A 145 -2.94 -7.28 11.17
N PHE A 146 -3.35 -6.30 10.37
CA PHE A 146 -4.10 -5.16 10.85
C PHE A 146 -4.97 -4.57 9.75
N THR A 147 -5.95 -3.76 10.16
CA THR A 147 -6.76 -2.93 9.27
C THR A 147 -6.70 -1.50 9.78
N ARG A 148 -6.34 -0.55 8.91
CA ARG A 148 -6.24 0.87 9.27
C ARG A 148 -6.77 1.75 8.14
N SER A 149 -7.32 2.90 8.48
CA SER A 149 -7.59 3.96 7.51
C SER A 149 -6.27 4.57 7.07
N LEU A 150 -6.20 5.02 5.81
CA LEU A 150 -5.12 5.88 5.37
C LEU A 150 -5.34 7.30 5.92
N ASN A 151 -4.25 8.02 6.15
CA ASN A 151 -4.21 9.40 6.61
C ASN A 151 -4.24 10.35 5.41
N ASP A 152 -4.82 11.55 5.55
CA ASP A 152 -4.74 12.58 4.51
C ASP A 152 -3.35 13.25 4.54
N MET A 153 -2.61 13.18 3.43
CA MET A 153 -1.27 13.77 3.29
C MET A 153 -1.26 15.28 3.50
N ARG A 154 -2.37 15.99 3.25
CA ARG A 154 -2.44 17.46 3.44
C ARG A 154 -2.14 17.88 4.87
N GLN A 155 -2.46 17.02 5.84
CA GLN A 155 -2.22 17.28 7.26
C GLN A 155 -0.73 17.30 7.61
N GLN A 156 0.13 16.73 6.76
CA GLN A 156 1.56 16.66 7.02
C GLN A 156 2.31 17.95 6.68
N PHE A 157 1.68 18.83 5.90
CA PHE A 157 2.28 20.10 5.49
C PHE A 157 1.65 21.31 6.18
N THR A 158 0.70 21.09 7.11
CA THR A 158 0.12 22.16 7.93
C THR A 158 0.96 22.40 9.17
N SER A 159 1.73 23.49 9.18
CA SER A 159 2.75 23.88 10.17
C SER A 159 2.28 24.19 11.60
N ASN A 160 1.02 23.94 11.94
CA ASN A 160 0.50 24.28 13.26
C ASN A 160 0.55 23.04 14.15
N TYR A 161 1.54 23.06 15.06
CA TYR A 161 1.81 22.16 16.18
C TYR A 161 0.67 22.13 17.21
N GLN A 162 -0.58 22.02 16.76
CA GLN A 162 -1.61 21.39 17.57
C GLN A 162 -1.65 19.95 17.11
N HIS A 163 -1.77 19.06 18.09
CA HIS A 163 -1.94 17.61 17.97
C HIS A 163 -3.20 17.30 17.13
N SER A 164 -3.19 17.68 15.86
CA SER A 164 -4.34 17.69 14.99
C SER A 164 -4.69 16.23 14.79
N SER A 165 -5.90 15.89 15.19
CA SER A 165 -6.42 14.53 15.07
C SER A 165 -6.17 14.04 13.64
N VAL A 166 -5.40 12.95 13.52
CA VAL A 166 -5.11 12.34 12.23
C VAL A 166 -6.44 11.95 11.60
N HIS A 167 -6.91 12.71 10.61
CA HIS A 167 -8.21 12.42 10.02
C HIS A 167 -8.07 11.38 8.92
N PRO A 168 -8.98 10.39 8.88
CA PRO A 168 -9.04 9.43 7.78
C PRO A 168 -9.14 10.12 6.42
N CYS A 169 -8.37 9.64 5.45
CA CYS A 169 -8.42 10.12 4.10
C CYS A 169 -9.72 9.67 3.42
N LYS A 170 -10.41 10.63 2.79
CA LYS A 170 -11.64 10.36 2.04
C LYS A 170 -11.34 10.03 0.58
N ALA A 171 -11.93 8.95 0.07
CA ALA A 171 -11.96 8.64 -1.34
C ALA A 171 -12.80 9.69 -2.07
N ILE A 172 -12.32 10.12 -3.24
CA ILE A 172 -13.10 10.94 -4.16
C ILE A 172 -13.94 9.98 -4.99
N ASN A 173 -15.21 9.78 -4.61
CA ASN A 173 -16.18 9.31 -5.59
C ASN A 173 -16.28 10.40 -6.67
N GLY A 174 -16.37 10.04 -7.95
CA GLY A 174 -16.38 10.96 -9.10
C GLY A 174 -17.55 11.96 -9.17
N GLU A 175 -18.11 12.37 -8.04
CA GLU A 175 -18.96 13.53 -7.92
C GLU A 175 -18.09 14.78 -8.18
N ARG A 176 -18.14 15.18 -9.45
CA ARG A 176 -17.63 16.42 -10.00
C ARG A 176 -17.87 17.54 -8.98
N ILE A 177 -16.82 18.00 -8.31
CA ILE A 177 -16.87 19.27 -7.60
C ILE A 177 -17.17 20.30 -8.69
N SER A 178 -18.43 20.72 -8.77
CA SER A 178 -18.86 21.83 -9.62
C SER A 178 -18.11 23.06 -9.15
N THR A 179 -17.05 23.43 -9.86
CA THR A 179 -16.32 24.69 -9.66
C THR A 179 -17.10 25.88 -10.21
N ARG A 180 -18.43 25.89 -10.06
CA ARG A 180 -19.19 27.12 -10.20
C ARG A 180 -19.09 27.88 -8.89
N SER A 181 -18.15 28.81 -8.83
CA SER A 181 -18.24 29.94 -7.90
C SER A 181 -19.66 30.51 -7.97
N PRO A 182 -20.33 30.79 -6.84
CA PRO A 182 -21.56 31.56 -6.89
C PRO A 182 -21.23 32.90 -7.54
N SER A 183 -21.90 33.19 -8.65
CA SER A 183 -21.82 34.49 -9.30
C SER A 183 -22.21 35.55 -8.28
N LYS A 184 -21.30 36.46 -7.96
CA LYS A 184 -21.63 37.65 -7.18
C LYS A 184 -22.64 38.46 -8.01
N THR A 185 -23.92 38.35 -7.66
CA THR A 185 -24.92 39.31 -8.11
C THR A 185 -24.57 40.65 -7.48
N ILE A 186 -24.03 41.56 -8.28
CA ILE A 186 -23.84 42.96 -7.89
C ILE A 186 -25.23 43.60 -7.92
N ILE A 187 -25.75 43.95 -6.75
CA ILE A 187 -26.94 44.80 -6.63
C ILE A 187 -26.46 46.25 -6.84
N PRO A 188 -26.95 46.98 -7.85
CA PRO A 188 -26.63 48.40 -7.98
C PRO A 188 -27.31 49.18 -6.84
N ALA A 189 -26.55 50.05 -6.18
CA ALA A 189 -27.06 50.94 -5.16
C ALA A 189 -28.07 51.94 -5.76
N LEU A 190 -29.19 52.15 -5.08
CA LEU A 190 -30.15 53.21 -5.39
C LEU A 190 -29.46 54.58 -5.25
N PRO A 191 -29.70 55.53 -6.17
CA PRO A 191 -29.30 56.91 -5.95
C PRO A 191 -30.18 57.54 -4.87
N HIS A 192 -29.55 58.12 -3.84
CA HIS A 192 -30.22 58.99 -2.89
C HIS A 192 -30.68 60.26 -3.60
N ALA A 193 -31.98 60.52 -3.55
CA ALA A 193 -32.55 61.83 -3.84
C ALA A 193 -32.36 62.73 -2.59
N GLY A 194 -31.72 63.88 -2.81
CA GLY A 194 -31.59 65.00 -1.89
C GLY A 194 -31.26 66.24 -2.70
#